data_AF-M8BPR1-F1
#
_entry.id   AF-M8BPR1-F1
#
_cell.length_a   1.000
_cell.length_b   1.000
_cell.length_c   1.000
_cell.angle_alpha   90.00
_cell.angle_beta   90.00
_cell.angle_gamma   90.00
#
_symmetry.space_group_name_H-M   'P 1'
#
loop_
_entity.id
_entity.type
_entity.pdbx_description
1 polymer ?
#
loop_
_entity_poly.entity_id
_entity_poly.type
_entity_poly.pdbx_seq_one_letter_code
_entity_poly.pdbx_strand_id
1 'polypeptide(L)'
;MPSWPNTNSSSGDSNSWLHGGGDYSDPDEHIYYPIEDGYPRWIRDKAWNGEDEDRLIFCKCHQPAHRYVAFQGSMVLCVKKCQVESLPSDFNRLINLWRFESQGFKYGPNIRGFPEEYYGVNIDAAEDKFGLGCRFIKNVKQLRGHLVINNVYKLSKYHSADANLKNKDCFDKVTLQWGKWSTKFSEENKIEVLADLQPPASTKSLVLEGYPGVSRPSWFEPQSLPSLTSVSFLHCDRLRNRILNGSTGFSSLTDLIIDGCCRLSSLKQLLHPTYLPVIKRIALMNCRYLVSVPTERFGDFRCLEIFKLLNCGKINSESLTAPSLKKLMLDGSCGNLTDNIQCCSLTNFFLTGSSLTSIQLQMWNLPALQELHIKGGSLTSIGQSGHVFTNLTSLTISWCDKLSTIDGLLEKEYLPAIESITFADCMSLSMHGERSIPGHLWSSTLSSLQELQIHFCWDLVSIGGADDISEIQNVWIEDCRNLKGIEQPLKRGSFFIAKKKEQPVKTSSKSVWCMPTGD
;
A
#
# COMPACT_ATOMS: atom_id res chain seq x y z
N MET A 1 -7.89 -78.09 11.88
CA MET A 1 -7.93 -78.87 10.64
C MET A 1 -9.11 -78.38 9.80
N PRO A 2 -8.98 -78.15 8.49
CA PRO A 2 -7.80 -77.79 7.66
C PRO A 2 -8.07 -76.38 7.03
N SER A 3 -7.24 -75.65 6.27
CA SER A 3 -5.85 -75.73 5.76
C SER A 3 -5.59 -74.44 4.97
N TRP A 4 -4.35 -73.97 4.96
CA TRP A 4 -3.80 -72.94 4.04
C TRP A 4 -3.76 -73.43 2.57
N PRO A 5 -3.42 -72.54 1.61
CA PRO A 5 -2.05 -72.53 1.08
C PRO A 5 -1.51 -71.08 0.98
N ASN A 6 -0.41 -70.70 1.64
CA ASN A 6 1.01 -70.81 1.25
C ASN A 6 1.36 -71.10 -0.21
N THR A 7 1.99 -70.13 -0.86
CA THR A 7 3.13 -70.33 -1.77
C THR A 7 4.21 -69.27 -1.50
N ASN A 8 5.40 -69.76 -1.19
CA ASN A 8 6.68 -69.06 -1.04
C ASN A 8 7.43 -69.03 -2.38
N SER A 9 8.23 -67.98 -2.60
CA SER A 9 9.58 -67.99 -3.23
C SER A 9 9.96 -66.55 -3.63
N SER A 10 11.20 -66.08 -3.70
CA SER A 10 12.48 -66.22 -2.98
C SER A 10 13.52 -65.45 -3.85
N SER A 11 14.62 -64.99 -3.25
CA SER A 11 15.84 -64.38 -3.86
C SER A 11 15.66 -62.96 -4.43
N GLY A 12 16.40 -61.93 -3.98
CA GLY A 12 17.86 -61.71 -4.12
C GLY A 12 18.01 -60.62 -5.21
N ASP A 13 18.84 -59.60 -5.18
CA ASP A 13 20.06 -59.29 -4.46
C ASP A 13 20.44 -57.83 -4.81
N SER A 14 21.26 -57.21 -3.95
CA SER A 14 22.36 -56.29 -4.29
C SER A 14 22.12 -54.92 -4.93
N ASN A 15 22.41 -53.90 -4.09
CA ASN A 15 23.04 -52.62 -4.37
C ASN A 15 23.74 -52.42 -5.73
N SER A 16 23.49 -51.28 -6.36
CA SER A 16 24.52 -50.53 -7.09
C SER A 16 24.26 -49.02 -7.00
N TRP A 17 25.16 -48.35 -6.28
CA TRP A 17 25.29 -46.89 -6.21
C TRP A 17 25.84 -46.35 -7.52
N LEU A 18 25.23 -45.30 -8.08
CA LEU A 18 25.94 -44.36 -8.96
C LEU A 18 25.43 -42.93 -8.73
N HIS A 19 26.40 -42.06 -8.48
CA HIS A 19 26.33 -40.65 -8.18
C HIS A 19 25.60 -39.78 -9.21
N GLY A 20 24.99 -38.69 -8.73
CA GLY A 20 24.65 -37.55 -9.57
C GLY A 20 24.07 -36.35 -8.82
N GLY A 21 24.94 -35.38 -8.49
CA GLY A 21 24.61 -33.95 -8.46
C GLY A 21 23.73 -33.43 -7.32
N GLY A 22 24.34 -32.74 -6.37
CA GLY A 22 23.63 -31.98 -5.33
C GLY A 22 23.03 -30.69 -5.86
N ASP A 23 21.88 -30.32 -5.29
CA ASP A 23 21.44 -28.93 -5.13
C ASP A 23 20.63 -28.81 -3.83
N TYR A 24 21.04 -27.84 -3.02
CA TYR A 24 20.43 -27.28 -1.80
C TYR A 24 19.20 -27.98 -1.20
N SER A 25 19.45 -28.71 -0.11
CA SER A 25 18.46 -29.34 0.78
C SER A 25 17.72 -28.32 1.67
N ASP A 26 16.39 -28.31 1.52
CA ASP A 26 15.37 -27.71 2.38
C ASP A 26 15.19 -28.59 3.64
N PRO A 27 15.19 -28.08 4.89
CA PRO A 27 15.15 -28.91 6.09
C PRO A 27 13.71 -29.13 6.55
N ASP A 28 12.94 -29.92 5.81
CA ASP A 28 11.65 -30.48 6.27
C ASP A 28 11.44 -31.85 5.62
N GLU A 29 12.26 -32.84 6.01
CA GLU A 29 11.98 -34.25 5.73
C GLU A 29 10.75 -34.70 6.52
N HIS A 30 9.58 -34.67 5.89
CA HIS A 30 8.40 -35.38 6.36
C HIS A 30 8.42 -36.82 5.83
N ILE A 31 8.37 -37.79 6.74
CA ILE A 31 8.27 -39.22 6.41
C ILE A 31 6.92 -39.50 5.75
N TYR A 32 6.94 -39.90 4.47
CA TYR A 32 5.76 -40.30 3.70
C TYR A 32 5.58 -41.82 3.70
N TYR A 33 4.37 -42.30 3.99
CA TYR A 33 3.97 -43.67 3.68
C TYR A 33 2.91 -43.66 2.56
N PRO A 34 3.12 -44.35 1.42
CA PRO A 34 2.08 -44.53 0.43
C PRO A 34 1.11 -45.63 0.89
N ILE A 35 -0.19 -45.42 0.69
CA ILE A 35 -1.19 -46.50 0.80
C ILE A 35 -2.04 -46.44 -0.47
N GLU A 36 -1.90 -47.46 -1.30
CA GLU A 36 -2.66 -47.70 -2.53
C GLU A 36 -4.17 -47.87 -2.27
N ASP A 37 -4.96 -47.76 -3.34
CA ASP A 37 -6.41 -48.03 -3.49
C ASP A 37 -7.36 -46.83 -3.61
N GLY A 38 -7.94 -46.73 -4.81
CA GLY A 38 -8.78 -45.67 -5.35
C GLY A 38 -10.28 -45.79 -5.05
N TYR A 39 -10.65 -45.64 -3.78
CA TYR A 39 -12.03 -45.38 -3.37
C TYR A 39 -12.16 -44.00 -2.67
N PRO A 40 -13.33 -43.36 -2.66
CA PRO A 40 -13.55 -42.12 -1.90
C PRO A 40 -13.17 -42.34 -0.43
N ARG A 41 -12.11 -41.65 0.04
CA ARG A 41 -11.58 -41.80 1.40
C ARG A 41 -12.19 -40.77 2.34
N TRP A 42 -12.78 -41.26 3.43
CA TRP A 42 -13.39 -40.49 4.52
C TRP A 42 -12.33 -40.07 5.54
N ILE A 43 -12.29 -38.80 5.95
CA ILE A 43 -11.36 -38.34 6.99
C ILE A 43 -12.04 -38.55 8.36
N ARG A 44 -11.73 -39.67 9.04
CA ARG A 44 -12.04 -39.85 10.48
C ARG A 44 -11.04 -39.07 11.32
N ASP A 45 -11.46 -38.49 12.44
CA ASP A 45 -10.54 -38.03 13.48
C ASP A 45 -9.91 -39.25 14.18
N LYS A 46 -8.63 -39.19 14.56
CA LYS A 46 -7.90 -40.31 15.21
C LYS A 46 -8.09 -40.32 16.73
N ALA A 47 -8.75 -39.30 17.30
CA ALA A 47 -9.01 -39.17 18.74
C ALA A 47 -10.35 -39.78 19.19
N TRP A 48 -11.00 -40.63 18.38
CA TRP A 48 -12.42 -40.94 18.60
C TRP A 48 -12.76 -42.43 18.43
N ASN A 49 -13.30 -43.03 19.49
CA ASN A 49 -13.73 -44.44 19.60
C ASN A 49 -15.27 -44.58 19.64
N GLY A 50 -16.03 -43.70 18.97
CA GLY A 50 -17.50 -43.69 18.98
C GLY A 50 -18.12 -43.92 17.60
N GLU A 51 -19.36 -44.41 17.57
CA GLU A 51 -20.13 -44.83 16.37
C GLU A 51 -21.00 -43.71 15.73
N ASP A 52 -20.94 -42.44 16.15
CA ASP A 52 -21.72 -41.35 15.50
C ASP A 52 -21.12 -40.93 14.12
N GLU A 53 -21.84 -41.20 13.04
CA GLU A 53 -21.45 -40.78 11.69
C GLU A 53 -21.43 -39.25 11.47
N ASP A 54 -21.99 -38.47 12.41
CA ASP A 54 -22.20 -37.01 12.31
C ASP A 54 -20.92 -36.15 12.38
N ARG A 55 -19.75 -36.75 12.61
CA ARG A 55 -18.45 -36.03 12.73
C ARG A 55 -17.54 -36.14 11.50
N LEU A 56 -18.04 -36.67 10.39
CA LEU A 56 -17.25 -36.90 9.18
C LEU A 56 -17.16 -35.65 8.29
N ILE A 57 -15.95 -35.25 7.89
CA ILE A 57 -15.77 -34.31 6.78
C ILE A 57 -16.03 -35.09 5.49
N PHE A 58 -17.08 -34.71 4.76
CA PHE A 58 -17.44 -35.35 3.50
C PHE A 58 -16.55 -34.85 2.38
N CYS A 59 -15.63 -35.71 1.93
CA CYS A 59 -14.66 -35.43 0.89
C CYS A 59 -14.73 -36.46 -0.24
N LYS A 60 -14.81 -36.01 -1.49
CA LYS A 60 -14.40 -36.83 -2.64
C LYS A 60 -12.91 -36.57 -2.90
N CYS A 61 -12.06 -37.48 -2.43
CA CYS A 61 -10.62 -37.43 -2.71
C CYS A 61 -10.27 -38.43 -3.82
N HIS A 62 -9.64 -37.95 -4.91
CA HIS A 62 -9.09 -38.81 -5.97
C HIS A 62 -7.64 -39.28 -5.68
N GLN A 63 -7.05 -38.83 -4.56
CA GLN A 63 -5.73 -39.20 -4.05
C GLN A 63 -5.77 -39.30 -2.52
N PRO A 64 -4.87 -40.06 -1.86
CA PRO A 64 -4.86 -40.18 -0.40
C PRO A 64 -4.79 -38.79 0.26
N ALA A 65 -5.78 -38.48 1.11
CA ALA A 65 -5.76 -37.27 1.93
C ALA A 65 -4.53 -37.31 2.85
N HIS A 66 -3.65 -36.31 2.74
CA HIS A 66 -2.51 -36.17 3.65
C HIS A 66 -3.02 -35.75 5.04
N ARG A 67 -2.97 -36.68 5.98
CA ARG A 67 -3.38 -36.50 7.38
C ARG A 67 -2.12 -36.11 8.16
N TYR A 68 -2.02 -34.90 8.72
CA TYR A 68 -0.85 -34.54 9.54
C TYR A 68 -1.17 -33.69 10.77
N VAL A 69 -0.88 -34.31 11.92
CA VAL A 69 -0.31 -33.85 13.20
C VAL A 69 -0.97 -32.69 13.95
N ALA A 70 -1.58 -33.02 15.09
CA ALA A 70 -1.76 -32.11 16.21
C ALA A 70 -0.42 -31.96 16.95
N PHE A 71 0.29 -30.85 16.73
CA PHE A 71 1.40 -30.47 17.61
C PHE A 71 0.80 -29.78 18.84
N GLN A 72 1.12 -30.28 20.04
CA GLN A 72 0.88 -29.66 21.36
C GLN A 72 -0.22 -28.57 21.39
N GLY A 73 -1.48 -28.99 21.38
CA GLY A 73 -2.62 -28.10 21.60
C GLY A 73 -3.05 -27.22 20.42
N SER A 74 -2.42 -27.29 19.25
CA SER A 74 -2.81 -26.57 18.03
C SER A 74 -3.19 -27.53 16.90
N MET A 75 -4.35 -27.32 16.27
CA MET A 75 -4.86 -28.19 15.21
C MET A 75 -4.64 -27.57 13.82
N VAL A 76 -3.98 -28.32 12.92
CA VAL A 76 -3.79 -27.97 11.51
C VAL A 76 -4.57 -28.95 10.63
N LEU A 77 -5.36 -28.43 9.70
CA LEU A 77 -6.13 -29.25 8.76
C LEU A 77 -5.94 -28.73 7.33
N CYS A 78 -5.38 -29.54 6.43
CA CYS A 78 -5.16 -29.18 5.03
C CYS A 78 -5.73 -30.25 4.10
N VAL A 79 -6.78 -29.90 3.36
CA VAL A 79 -7.54 -30.78 2.46
C VAL A 79 -7.61 -30.24 1.03
N LYS A 80 -6.58 -29.50 0.60
CA LYS A 80 -6.50 -28.85 -0.72
C LYS A 80 -6.69 -29.77 -1.93
N LYS A 81 -6.29 -31.04 -1.80
CA LYS A 81 -6.42 -32.06 -2.87
C LYS A 81 -7.76 -32.81 -2.85
N CYS A 82 -8.63 -32.49 -1.90
CA CYS A 82 -9.92 -33.14 -1.76
C CYS A 82 -11.04 -32.18 -2.13
N GLN A 83 -12.04 -32.69 -2.84
CA GLN A 83 -13.28 -31.98 -3.08
C GLN A 83 -14.17 -32.17 -1.85
N VAL A 84 -14.06 -31.24 -0.90
CA VAL A 84 -14.95 -31.19 0.26
C VAL A 84 -16.34 -30.77 -0.23
N GLU A 85 -17.40 -31.47 0.16
CA GLU A 85 -18.78 -31.16 -0.26
C GLU A 85 -19.57 -30.49 0.88
N SER A 86 -19.27 -30.88 2.12
CA SER A 86 -19.86 -30.33 3.33
C SER A 86 -18.88 -30.35 4.50
N LEU A 87 -19.12 -29.49 5.48
CA LEU A 87 -18.45 -29.50 6.78
C LEU A 87 -19.38 -30.15 7.81
N PRO A 88 -18.85 -30.92 8.78
CA PRO A 88 -19.63 -31.45 9.89
C PRO A 88 -20.41 -30.34 10.62
N SER A 89 -21.59 -30.66 11.16
CA SER A 89 -22.40 -29.72 11.95
C SER A 89 -21.65 -29.19 13.19
N ASP A 90 -20.81 -30.02 13.80
CA ASP A 90 -20.01 -29.72 14.98
C ASP A 90 -18.64 -29.07 14.68
N PHE A 91 -18.35 -28.69 13.42
CA PHE A 91 -17.06 -28.10 13.03
C PHE A 91 -16.78 -26.74 13.71
N ASN A 92 -17.82 -26.10 14.26
CA ASN A 92 -17.71 -24.89 15.07
C ASN A 92 -17.05 -25.11 16.45
N ARG A 93 -16.93 -26.36 16.92
CA ARG A 93 -16.33 -26.71 18.23
C ARG A 93 -14.80 -26.75 18.21
N LEU A 94 -14.18 -26.53 17.05
CA LEU A 94 -12.71 -26.53 16.87
C LEU A 94 -12.06 -25.27 17.46
N ILE A 95 -12.03 -25.17 18.80
CA ILE A 95 -11.52 -24.02 19.56
C ILE A 95 -10.01 -23.81 19.43
N ASN A 96 -9.25 -24.85 19.10
CA ASN A 96 -7.79 -24.83 18.98
C ASN A 96 -7.32 -24.88 17.51
N LEU A 97 -8.21 -24.55 16.56
CA LEU A 97 -7.87 -24.55 15.15
C LEU A 97 -6.87 -23.44 14.87
N TRP A 98 -5.64 -23.83 14.54
CA TRP A 98 -4.56 -22.89 14.26
C TRP A 98 -4.44 -22.60 12.76
N ARG A 99 -4.70 -23.61 11.92
CA ARG A 99 -4.69 -23.49 10.46
C ARG A 99 -5.71 -24.41 9.82
N PHE A 100 -6.49 -23.90 8.87
CA PHE A 100 -7.39 -24.70 8.03
C PHE A 100 -7.27 -24.30 6.57
N GLU A 101 -7.05 -25.26 5.68
CA GLU A 101 -6.96 -25.02 4.25
C GLU A 101 -7.79 -26.04 3.48
N SER A 102 -8.65 -25.58 2.58
CA SER A 102 -9.37 -26.39 1.61
C SER A 102 -9.30 -25.76 0.22
N GLN A 103 -9.92 -26.36 -0.78
CA GLN A 103 -10.06 -25.70 -2.08
C GLN A 103 -10.79 -24.37 -1.91
N GLY A 104 -10.17 -23.28 -2.37
CA GLY A 104 -10.73 -21.92 -2.25
C GLY A 104 -10.82 -21.32 -0.85
N PHE A 105 -10.28 -21.96 0.20
CA PHE A 105 -10.32 -21.43 1.56
C PHE A 105 -9.00 -21.64 2.30
N LYS A 106 -8.55 -20.60 3.01
CA LYS A 106 -7.39 -20.65 3.90
C LYS A 106 -7.65 -19.86 5.18
N TYR A 107 -7.27 -20.41 6.31
CA TYR A 107 -7.29 -19.79 7.63
C TYR A 107 -5.99 -20.11 8.36
N GLY A 108 -5.45 -19.13 9.07
CA GLY A 108 -4.23 -19.28 9.88
C GLY A 108 -3.21 -18.18 9.60
N PRO A 109 -1.96 -18.33 10.08
CA PRO A 109 -0.89 -17.36 9.86
C PRO A 109 -0.27 -17.47 8.46
N ASN A 110 0.34 -16.38 8.00
CA ASN A 110 1.19 -16.32 6.81
C ASN A 110 0.50 -16.91 5.57
N ILE A 111 -0.73 -16.47 5.31
CA ILE A 111 -1.47 -16.87 4.11
C ILE A 111 -0.77 -16.26 2.88
N ARG A 112 -0.06 -17.10 2.10
CA ARG A 112 0.65 -16.70 0.87
C ARG A 112 -0.26 -15.89 -0.07
N GLY A 113 0.27 -14.79 -0.61
CA GLY A 113 -0.42 -13.89 -1.55
C GLY A 113 -0.53 -12.44 -1.10
N PHE A 114 -0.04 -12.09 0.10
CA PHE A 114 -0.04 -10.72 0.63
C PHE A 114 1.37 -10.31 1.10
N PRO A 115 1.70 -9.01 1.11
CA PRO A 115 3.05 -8.51 1.44
C PRO A 115 3.45 -8.66 2.92
N GLU A 116 2.55 -9.14 3.79
CA GLU A 116 2.71 -9.09 5.25
C GLU A 116 2.33 -10.42 5.90
N GLU A 117 3.01 -10.74 7.00
CA GLU A 117 2.74 -11.89 7.88
C GLU A 117 1.41 -11.71 8.62
N TYR A 118 0.30 -12.06 7.98
CA TYR A 118 -1.03 -11.93 8.56
C TYR A 118 -1.63 -13.25 9.02
N TYR A 119 -2.21 -13.23 10.22
CA TYR A 119 -3.19 -14.20 10.68
C TYR A 119 -4.57 -13.76 10.18
N GLY A 120 -5.28 -14.62 9.46
CA GLY A 120 -6.53 -14.21 8.85
C GLY A 120 -7.27 -15.33 8.13
N VAL A 121 -8.25 -14.93 7.33
CA VAL A 121 -9.10 -15.80 6.52
C VAL A 121 -9.04 -15.32 5.07
N ASN A 122 -8.81 -16.23 4.13
CA ASN A 122 -8.83 -15.96 2.70
C ASN A 122 -9.79 -16.93 2.01
N ILE A 123 -10.82 -16.37 1.39
CA ILE A 123 -11.77 -17.07 0.53
C ILE A 123 -11.48 -16.68 -0.91
N ASP A 124 -11.34 -17.66 -1.80
CA ASP A 124 -11.39 -17.46 -3.23
C ASP A 124 -12.69 -18.05 -3.78
N ALA A 125 -13.66 -17.18 -4.09
CA ALA A 125 -14.97 -17.59 -4.58
C ALA A 125 -14.93 -18.24 -5.98
N ALA A 126 -13.83 -18.14 -6.72
CA ALA A 126 -13.64 -18.89 -7.95
C ALA A 126 -13.35 -20.38 -7.72
N GLU A 127 -12.69 -20.68 -6.61
CA GLU A 127 -12.24 -22.01 -6.24
C GLU A 127 -13.16 -22.65 -5.19
N ASP A 128 -13.87 -21.85 -4.39
CA ASP A 128 -14.84 -22.32 -3.39
C ASP A 128 -16.20 -22.66 -4.02
N LYS A 129 -16.21 -23.69 -4.88
CA LYS A 129 -17.38 -24.09 -5.68
C LYS A 129 -18.62 -24.42 -4.84
N PHE A 130 -18.44 -24.86 -3.61
CA PHE A 130 -19.52 -25.24 -2.70
C PHE A 130 -19.77 -24.19 -1.60
N GLY A 131 -19.14 -23.01 -1.64
CA GLY A 131 -19.33 -21.98 -0.62
C GLY A 131 -18.93 -22.44 0.79
N LEU A 132 -17.99 -23.37 0.89
CA LEU A 132 -17.53 -23.92 2.17
C LEU A 132 -16.85 -22.86 3.01
N GLY A 133 -16.15 -21.91 2.39
CA GLY A 133 -15.49 -20.82 3.08
C GLY A 133 -16.50 -19.93 3.81
N CYS A 134 -17.57 -19.52 3.12
CA CYS A 134 -18.64 -18.74 3.72
C CYS A 134 -19.38 -19.53 4.83
N ARG A 135 -19.69 -20.81 4.59
CA ARG A 135 -20.30 -21.70 5.60
C ARG A 135 -19.39 -21.92 6.82
N PHE A 136 -18.09 -22.05 6.60
CA PHE A 136 -17.10 -22.14 7.67
C PHE A 136 -17.06 -20.86 8.49
N ILE A 137 -16.99 -19.70 7.82
CA ILE A 137 -17.07 -18.41 8.50
C ILE A 137 -18.34 -18.33 9.33
N LYS A 138 -19.52 -18.67 8.78
CA LYS A 138 -20.81 -18.68 9.51
C LYS A 138 -20.69 -19.35 10.87
N ASN A 139 -20.17 -20.58 10.86
CA ASN A 139 -20.20 -21.50 11.99
C ASN A 139 -19.09 -21.20 13.01
N VAL A 140 -17.94 -20.69 12.58
CA VAL A 140 -16.81 -20.38 13.48
C VAL A 140 -16.85 -18.92 13.90
N LYS A 141 -17.18 -18.66 15.17
CA LYS A 141 -17.22 -17.29 15.74
C LYS A 141 -15.83 -16.73 16.07
N GLN A 142 -14.85 -17.62 16.24
CA GLN A 142 -13.54 -17.31 16.80
C GLN A 142 -12.55 -16.79 15.75
N LEU A 143 -12.95 -16.74 14.48
CA LEU A 143 -12.08 -16.27 13.39
C LEU A 143 -11.73 -14.81 13.61
N ARG A 144 -10.43 -14.50 13.54
CA ARG A 144 -9.90 -13.17 13.81
C ARG A 144 -8.97 -12.69 12.70
N GLY A 145 -8.68 -11.40 12.73
CA GLY A 145 -7.64 -10.78 11.93
C GLY A 145 -8.16 -10.23 10.61
N HIS A 146 -7.43 -10.50 9.53
CA HIS A 146 -7.75 -9.97 8.19
C HIS A 146 -8.61 -10.98 7.41
N LEU A 147 -9.85 -10.60 7.09
CA LEU A 147 -10.69 -11.34 6.16
C LEU A 147 -10.47 -10.83 4.73
N VAL A 148 -10.13 -11.72 3.81
CA VAL A 148 -10.06 -11.46 2.38
C VAL A 148 -11.04 -12.35 1.64
N ILE A 149 -11.86 -11.77 0.77
CA ILE A 149 -12.73 -12.49 -0.15
C ILE A 149 -12.37 -12.06 -1.57
N ASN A 150 -11.83 -12.99 -2.34
CA ASN A 150 -11.43 -12.82 -3.73
C ASN A 150 -12.51 -13.32 -4.68
N ASN A 151 -12.51 -12.75 -5.89
CA ASN A 151 -13.46 -13.11 -6.94
C ASN A 151 -14.93 -13.02 -6.49
N VAL A 152 -15.27 -12.00 -5.68
CA VAL A 152 -16.63 -11.77 -5.16
C VAL A 152 -17.71 -11.84 -6.25
N TYR A 153 -17.41 -11.50 -7.51
CA TYR A 153 -18.35 -11.63 -8.63
C TYR A 153 -18.83 -13.08 -8.89
N LYS A 154 -18.12 -14.09 -8.38
CA LYS A 154 -18.47 -15.51 -8.50
C LYS A 154 -19.24 -16.05 -7.29
N LEU A 155 -19.38 -15.28 -6.21
CA LEU A 155 -20.20 -15.71 -5.08
C LEU A 155 -21.66 -15.79 -5.50
N SER A 156 -22.30 -16.91 -5.16
CA SER A 156 -23.76 -17.02 -5.24
C SER A 156 -24.39 -16.26 -4.07
N LYS A 157 -25.65 -15.84 -4.24
CA LYS A 157 -26.46 -15.23 -3.17
C LYS A 157 -26.53 -16.11 -1.91
N TYR A 158 -26.68 -17.41 -2.09
CA TYR A 158 -26.75 -18.35 -0.97
C TYR A 158 -25.43 -18.38 -0.18
N HIS A 159 -24.30 -18.38 -0.88
CA HIS A 159 -22.99 -18.38 -0.25
C HIS A 159 -22.70 -17.04 0.45
N SER A 160 -23.06 -15.89 -0.15
CA SER A 160 -22.86 -14.58 0.50
C SER A 160 -23.67 -14.43 1.78
N ALA A 161 -24.94 -14.83 1.76
CA ALA A 161 -25.81 -14.81 2.93
C ALA A 161 -25.28 -15.72 4.06
N ASP A 162 -24.69 -16.87 3.70
CA ASP A 162 -24.09 -17.78 4.68
C ASP A 162 -22.89 -17.16 5.41
N ALA A 163 -22.11 -16.29 4.77
CA ALA A 163 -20.94 -15.67 5.42
C ALA A 163 -21.31 -14.92 6.71
N ASN A 164 -22.49 -14.28 6.75
CA ASN A 164 -23.06 -13.58 7.92
C ASN A 164 -22.02 -12.71 8.66
N LEU A 165 -21.26 -11.92 7.91
CA LEU A 165 -20.08 -11.21 8.38
C LEU A 165 -20.39 -10.17 9.48
N LYS A 166 -21.58 -9.56 9.43
CA LYS A 166 -22.03 -8.56 10.40
C LYS A 166 -22.05 -9.06 11.85
N ASN A 167 -22.23 -10.37 12.05
CA ASN A 167 -22.32 -11.02 13.37
C ASN A 167 -20.97 -11.61 13.83
N LYS A 168 -19.86 -11.09 13.30
CA LYS A 168 -18.50 -11.49 13.67
C LYS A 168 -17.86 -10.39 14.51
N ASP A 169 -17.07 -10.77 15.50
CA ASP A 169 -16.57 -9.80 16.49
C ASP A 169 -15.08 -9.48 16.33
N CYS A 170 -14.35 -10.22 15.49
CA CYS A 170 -12.88 -10.23 15.53
C CYS A 170 -12.18 -9.96 14.20
N PHE A 171 -12.89 -9.48 13.17
CA PHE A 171 -12.24 -9.01 11.94
C PHE A 171 -11.94 -7.51 12.04
N ASP A 172 -10.67 -7.17 12.18
CA ASP A 172 -10.19 -5.78 12.23
C ASP A 172 -10.03 -5.19 10.82
N LYS A 173 -9.75 -6.05 9.83
CA LYS A 173 -9.55 -5.67 8.43
C LYS A 173 -10.36 -6.57 7.52
N VAL A 174 -11.08 -5.99 6.56
CA VAL A 174 -11.87 -6.71 5.56
C VAL A 174 -11.46 -6.23 4.17
N THR A 175 -11.12 -7.17 3.28
CA THR A 175 -10.84 -6.92 1.87
C THR A 175 -11.83 -7.68 1.01
N LEU A 176 -12.59 -6.95 0.18
CA LEU A 176 -13.46 -7.51 -0.83
C LEU A 176 -12.87 -7.21 -2.21
N GLN A 177 -12.31 -8.23 -2.86
CA GLN A 177 -11.77 -8.12 -4.22
C GLN A 177 -12.78 -8.69 -5.21
N TRP A 178 -13.32 -7.81 -6.06
CA TRP A 178 -14.42 -8.19 -6.95
C TRP A 178 -13.97 -9.28 -7.92
N GLY A 179 -12.90 -9.03 -8.68
CA GLY A 179 -12.31 -9.96 -9.65
C GLY A 179 -11.18 -9.30 -10.44
N LYS A 180 -10.40 -10.07 -11.21
CA LYS A 180 -9.34 -9.53 -12.09
C LYS A 180 -9.94 -8.56 -13.11
N TRP A 181 -9.19 -7.51 -13.46
CA TRP A 181 -9.48 -6.25 -14.19
C TRP A 181 -10.37 -6.25 -15.47
N SER A 182 -11.34 -7.14 -15.61
CA SER A 182 -12.23 -7.24 -16.78
C SER A 182 -13.49 -6.40 -16.58
N THR A 183 -13.82 -5.61 -17.58
CA THR A 183 -15.04 -4.78 -17.63
C THR A 183 -16.29 -5.57 -18.06
N LYS A 184 -16.20 -6.90 -18.21
CA LYS A 184 -17.26 -7.79 -18.73
C LYS A 184 -17.86 -8.70 -17.65
N PHE A 185 -18.32 -8.14 -16.54
CA PHE A 185 -19.09 -8.92 -15.56
C PHE A 185 -20.58 -8.59 -15.72
N SER A 186 -21.46 -9.59 -15.79
CA SER A 186 -22.92 -9.39 -15.94
C SER A 186 -23.49 -8.63 -14.73
N GLU A 187 -24.40 -7.69 -14.97
CA GLU A 187 -24.91 -6.74 -13.96
C GLU A 187 -25.87 -7.39 -12.95
N GLU A 188 -26.42 -8.56 -13.25
CA GLU A 188 -27.65 -9.07 -12.62
C GLU A 188 -27.46 -9.64 -11.20
N ASN A 189 -26.27 -10.11 -10.82
CA ASN A 189 -26.02 -10.74 -9.49
C ASN A 189 -25.20 -9.87 -8.50
N LYS A 190 -24.87 -8.63 -8.85
CA LYS A 190 -23.82 -7.86 -8.15
C LYS A 190 -24.26 -7.12 -6.89
N ILE A 191 -25.51 -6.68 -6.81
CA ILE A 191 -25.98 -5.80 -5.73
C ILE A 191 -26.32 -6.61 -4.47
N GLU A 192 -26.99 -7.75 -4.64
CA GLU A 192 -27.46 -8.58 -3.52
C GLU A 192 -26.30 -9.22 -2.75
N VAL A 193 -25.33 -9.81 -3.47
CA VAL A 193 -24.11 -10.39 -2.87
C VAL A 193 -23.39 -9.36 -2.01
N LEU A 194 -23.29 -8.12 -2.50
CA LEU A 194 -22.62 -7.06 -1.76
C LEU A 194 -23.41 -6.66 -0.52
N ALA A 195 -24.75 -6.62 -0.58
CA ALA A 195 -25.58 -6.30 0.59
C ALA A 195 -25.41 -7.33 1.74
N ASP A 196 -25.22 -8.60 1.40
CA ASP A 196 -25.00 -9.67 2.38
C ASP A 196 -23.60 -9.64 3.03
N LEU A 197 -22.60 -9.13 2.31
CA LEU A 197 -21.20 -9.03 2.77
C LEU A 197 -20.95 -7.80 3.66
N GLN A 198 -21.91 -7.43 4.50
CA GLN A 198 -21.76 -6.35 5.48
C GLN A 198 -20.60 -6.65 6.45
N PRO A 199 -19.55 -5.81 6.48
CA PRO A 199 -18.47 -5.97 7.43
C PRO A 199 -18.98 -5.86 8.88
N PRO A 200 -18.33 -6.55 9.84
CA PRO A 200 -18.69 -6.41 11.24
C PRO A 200 -18.42 -5.01 11.80
N ALA A 201 -19.18 -4.61 12.83
CA ALA A 201 -19.07 -3.29 13.45
C ALA A 201 -17.69 -3.02 14.09
N SER A 202 -16.92 -4.08 14.38
CA SER A 202 -15.53 -4.02 14.86
C SER A 202 -14.51 -3.67 13.77
N THR A 203 -14.91 -3.68 12.49
CA THR A 203 -13.99 -3.47 11.36
C THR A 203 -13.37 -2.09 11.43
N LYS A 204 -12.04 -2.03 11.49
CA LYS A 204 -11.24 -0.78 11.50
C LYS A 204 -10.75 -0.40 10.12
N SER A 205 -10.44 -1.39 9.27
CA SER A 205 -9.92 -1.17 7.92
C SER A 205 -10.76 -1.91 6.88
N LEU A 206 -11.26 -1.18 5.89
CA LEU A 206 -12.00 -1.75 4.75
C LEU A 206 -11.25 -1.49 3.45
N VAL A 207 -11.03 -2.54 2.66
CA VAL A 207 -10.45 -2.45 1.32
C VAL A 207 -11.46 -2.98 0.31
N LEU A 208 -11.84 -2.15 -0.64
CA LEU A 208 -12.66 -2.54 -1.78
C LEU A 208 -11.80 -2.48 -3.03
N GLU A 209 -11.61 -3.63 -3.68
CA GLU A 209 -10.81 -3.74 -4.90
C GLU A 209 -11.66 -4.17 -6.10
N GLY A 210 -11.52 -3.45 -7.22
CA GLY A 210 -12.25 -3.74 -8.44
C GLY A 210 -13.76 -3.49 -8.33
N TYR A 211 -14.20 -2.65 -7.39
CA TYR A 211 -15.62 -2.44 -7.12
C TYR A 211 -16.36 -1.94 -8.37
N PRO A 212 -17.42 -2.63 -8.84
CA PRO A 212 -18.07 -2.32 -10.12
C PRO A 212 -19.03 -1.13 -10.08
N GLY A 213 -19.16 -0.42 -8.95
CA GLY A 213 -19.91 0.84 -8.89
C GLY A 213 -21.41 0.74 -9.19
N VAL A 214 -22.01 -0.44 -8.97
CA VAL A 214 -23.39 -0.76 -9.35
C VAL A 214 -24.44 -0.06 -8.48
N SER A 215 -24.10 0.31 -7.24
CA SER A 215 -24.87 1.18 -6.35
C SER A 215 -24.03 1.48 -5.09
N ARG A 216 -24.54 2.25 -4.13
CA ARG A 216 -23.91 2.34 -2.81
C ARG A 216 -24.28 1.08 -2.00
N PRO A 217 -23.32 0.33 -1.41
CA PRO A 217 -23.68 -0.75 -0.48
C PRO A 217 -24.51 -0.17 0.67
N SER A 218 -25.62 -0.82 1.02
CA SER A 218 -26.50 -0.35 2.12
C SER A 218 -25.75 -0.21 3.45
N TRP A 219 -24.75 -1.07 3.69
CA TRP A 219 -23.92 -1.04 4.88
C TRP A 219 -22.76 -0.06 4.83
N PHE A 220 -22.48 0.60 3.69
CA PHE A 220 -21.44 1.63 3.63
C PHE A 220 -21.99 2.96 4.15
N GLU A 221 -22.29 2.95 5.46
CA GLU A 221 -22.90 4.02 6.24
C GLU A 221 -22.24 4.10 7.61
N PRO A 222 -22.10 5.31 8.20
CA PRO A 222 -21.46 5.47 9.51
C PRO A 222 -22.04 4.58 10.61
N GLN A 223 -23.37 4.40 10.65
CA GLN A 223 -24.06 3.55 11.62
C GLN A 223 -23.70 2.07 11.50
N SER A 224 -23.36 1.61 10.31
CA SER A 224 -23.02 0.20 10.04
C SER A 224 -21.54 -0.09 10.28
N LEU A 225 -20.70 0.95 10.26
CA LEU A 225 -19.24 0.86 10.37
C LEU A 225 -18.69 1.85 11.41
N PRO A 226 -19.13 1.79 12.69
CA PRO A 226 -18.80 2.79 13.70
C PRO A 226 -17.31 2.84 14.07
N SER A 227 -16.60 1.71 13.95
CA SER A 227 -15.18 1.57 14.29
C SER A 227 -14.24 1.83 13.13
N LEU A 228 -14.76 2.18 11.94
CA LEU A 228 -13.96 2.29 10.73
C LEU A 228 -13.01 3.48 10.80
N THR A 229 -11.71 3.22 10.80
CA THR A 229 -10.64 4.23 10.82
C THR A 229 -9.96 4.39 9.46
N SER A 230 -10.04 3.38 8.59
CA SER A 230 -9.38 3.39 7.29
C SER A 230 -10.25 2.76 6.20
N VAL A 231 -10.34 3.43 5.05
CA VAL A 231 -10.97 2.89 3.85
C VAL A 231 -10.05 3.05 2.63
N SER A 232 -9.97 1.99 1.83
CA SER A 232 -9.18 1.97 0.58
C SER A 232 -10.05 1.51 -0.59
N PHE A 233 -10.06 2.30 -1.66
CA PHE A 233 -10.69 1.95 -2.94
C PHE A 233 -9.59 1.71 -3.97
N LEU A 234 -9.44 0.46 -4.42
CA LEU A 234 -8.38 0.03 -5.33
C LEU A 234 -9.00 -0.38 -6.67
N HIS A 235 -8.58 0.21 -7.79
CA HIS A 235 -9.08 -0.14 -9.13
C HIS A 235 -10.61 -0.08 -9.27
N CYS A 236 -11.27 0.79 -8.50
CA CYS A 236 -12.72 0.98 -8.52
C CYS A 236 -13.11 1.96 -9.62
N ASP A 237 -13.01 1.55 -10.89
CA ASP A 237 -13.24 2.44 -12.03
C ASP A 237 -14.63 3.07 -12.08
N ARG A 238 -15.65 2.37 -11.57
CA ARG A 238 -17.02 2.88 -11.55
C ARG A 238 -17.37 3.53 -10.21
N LEU A 239 -16.37 3.86 -9.39
CA LEU A 239 -16.56 4.64 -8.16
C LEU A 239 -17.21 5.97 -8.52
N ARG A 240 -18.52 6.07 -8.29
CA ARG A 240 -19.30 7.29 -8.53
C ARG A 240 -19.53 8.01 -7.21
N ASN A 241 -19.77 9.30 -7.32
CA ASN A 241 -20.09 10.20 -6.22
C ASN A 241 -21.30 9.79 -5.35
N ARG A 242 -22.10 8.80 -5.77
CA ARG A 242 -23.30 8.32 -5.06
C ARG A 242 -23.02 7.39 -3.88
N ILE A 243 -21.75 7.14 -3.54
CA ILE A 243 -21.36 6.22 -2.46
C ILE A 243 -21.55 6.85 -1.07
N LEU A 244 -21.75 8.17 -0.96
CA LEU A 244 -22.01 8.84 0.31
C LEU A 244 -23.20 9.80 0.17
N ASN A 245 -24.41 9.32 0.51
CA ASN A 245 -25.58 10.15 0.71
C ASN A 245 -26.08 9.90 2.13
N GLY A 246 -25.75 10.77 3.07
CA GLY A 246 -26.15 10.64 4.47
C GLY A 246 -25.98 11.95 5.24
N SER A 247 -26.79 12.18 6.26
CA SER A 247 -26.65 13.38 7.10
C SER A 247 -25.57 13.22 8.18
N THR A 248 -25.02 12.01 8.33
CA THR A 248 -24.04 11.62 9.35
C THR A 248 -22.68 11.31 8.70
N GLY A 249 -21.60 11.71 9.36
CA GLY A 249 -20.23 11.42 8.93
C GLY A 249 -19.62 10.23 9.66
N PHE A 250 -18.55 9.67 9.10
CA PHE A 250 -17.74 8.66 9.76
C PHE A 250 -16.89 9.32 10.85
N SER A 251 -17.34 9.23 12.10
CA SER A 251 -16.70 9.87 13.26
C SER A 251 -15.32 9.33 13.62
N SER A 252 -14.95 8.16 13.11
CA SER A 252 -13.69 7.47 13.40
C SER A 252 -12.71 7.44 12.22
N LEU A 253 -13.15 7.83 11.01
CA LEU A 253 -12.41 7.61 9.77
C LEU A 253 -11.28 8.64 9.59
N THR A 254 -10.04 8.19 9.75
CA THR A 254 -8.82 9.01 9.68
C THR A 254 -8.07 8.86 8.37
N ASP A 255 -8.23 7.75 7.66
CA ASP A 255 -7.43 7.39 6.49
C ASP A 255 -8.30 7.01 5.28
N LEU A 256 -8.14 7.73 4.17
CA LEU A 256 -8.78 7.46 2.89
C LEU A 256 -7.72 7.27 1.80
N ILE A 257 -7.76 6.11 1.15
CA ILE A 257 -6.87 5.78 0.03
C ILE A 257 -7.73 5.48 -1.21
N ILE A 258 -7.39 6.10 -2.33
CA ILE A 258 -8.00 5.82 -3.63
C ILE A 258 -6.86 5.59 -4.62
N ASP A 259 -6.73 4.36 -5.09
CA ASP A 259 -5.64 3.95 -5.98
C ASP A 259 -6.17 3.29 -7.25
N GLY A 260 -5.60 3.62 -8.40
CA GLY A 260 -5.86 2.95 -9.67
C GLY A 260 -7.28 3.06 -10.19
N CYS A 261 -8.10 3.95 -9.62
CA CYS A 261 -9.48 4.21 -10.03
C CYS A 261 -9.47 5.11 -11.27
N CYS A 262 -9.17 4.53 -12.43
CA CYS A 262 -8.86 5.30 -13.63
C CYS A 262 -10.05 6.14 -14.07
N ARG A 263 -11.29 5.61 -14.15
CA ARG A 263 -12.44 6.37 -14.67
C ARG A 263 -13.08 7.34 -13.68
N LEU A 264 -12.50 7.50 -12.49
CA LEU A 264 -12.96 8.48 -11.50
C LEU A 264 -12.58 9.89 -11.96
N SER A 265 -13.57 10.76 -12.19
CA SER A 265 -13.34 12.12 -12.70
C SER A 265 -13.41 13.22 -11.64
N SER A 266 -14.13 13.01 -10.54
CA SER A 266 -14.33 14.01 -9.49
C SER A 266 -14.51 13.39 -8.12
N LEU A 267 -14.02 14.08 -7.09
CA LEU A 267 -14.17 13.71 -5.68
C LEU A 267 -14.99 14.71 -4.85
N LYS A 268 -15.63 15.69 -5.50
CA LYS A 268 -16.30 16.82 -4.82
C LYS A 268 -17.32 16.39 -3.75
N GLN A 269 -18.04 15.28 -3.95
CA GLN A 269 -19.06 14.80 -3.02
C GLN A 269 -18.50 13.84 -1.96
N LEU A 270 -17.45 13.08 -2.31
CA LEU A 270 -16.82 12.14 -1.38
C LEU A 270 -16.02 12.88 -0.30
N LEU A 271 -15.27 13.91 -0.71
CA LEU A 271 -14.44 14.72 0.17
C LEU A 271 -15.26 15.90 0.70
N HIS A 272 -16.06 15.65 1.73
CA HIS A 272 -16.80 16.67 2.46
C HIS A 272 -16.50 16.60 3.97
N PRO A 273 -16.27 17.74 4.65
CA PRO A 273 -16.01 17.81 6.09
C PRO A 273 -17.10 17.14 6.95
N THR A 274 -18.37 17.27 6.55
CA THR A 274 -19.49 16.62 7.24
C THR A 274 -19.42 15.09 7.20
N TYR A 275 -18.89 14.51 6.12
CA TYR A 275 -18.76 13.05 5.98
C TYR A 275 -17.48 12.52 6.60
N LEU A 276 -16.41 13.32 6.58
CA LEU A 276 -15.06 12.96 6.99
C LEU A 276 -14.53 13.95 8.05
N PRO A 277 -15.20 14.10 9.20
CA PRO A 277 -14.93 15.18 10.15
C PRO A 277 -13.55 15.10 10.83
N VAL A 278 -13.00 13.89 10.95
CA VAL A 278 -11.72 13.62 11.64
C VAL A 278 -10.64 13.09 10.70
N ILE A 279 -10.81 13.27 9.38
CA ILE A 279 -9.85 12.77 8.39
C ILE A 279 -8.47 13.37 8.61
N LYS A 280 -7.45 12.51 8.65
CA LYS A 280 -6.05 12.88 8.81
C LYS A 280 -5.24 12.71 7.54
N ARG A 281 -5.60 11.71 6.73
CA ARG A 281 -4.80 11.29 5.59
C ARG A 281 -5.67 11.01 4.39
N ILE A 282 -5.41 11.72 3.30
CA ILE A 282 -6.02 11.48 1.99
C ILE A 282 -4.90 11.14 1.01
N ALA A 283 -4.96 9.96 0.39
CA ALA A 283 -4.02 9.53 -0.63
C ALA A 283 -4.75 9.15 -1.91
N LEU A 284 -4.45 9.85 -3.00
CA LEU A 284 -5.00 9.64 -4.34
C LEU A 284 -3.84 9.22 -5.24
N MET A 285 -3.94 8.03 -5.84
CA MET A 285 -2.85 7.41 -6.58
C MET A 285 -3.36 6.81 -7.89
N ASN A 286 -2.60 6.94 -8.98
CA ASN A 286 -2.87 6.30 -10.27
C ASN A 286 -4.29 6.53 -10.84
N CYS A 287 -4.94 7.65 -10.49
CA CYS A 287 -6.28 8.02 -10.95
C CYS A 287 -6.20 8.93 -12.19
N ARG A 288 -5.92 8.33 -13.36
CA ARG A 288 -5.51 9.06 -14.58
C ARG A 288 -6.54 10.03 -15.18
N TYR A 289 -7.84 9.80 -14.97
CA TYR A 289 -8.89 10.70 -15.48
C TYR A 289 -9.47 11.62 -14.39
N LEU A 290 -8.88 11.64 -13.20
CA LEU A 290 -9.28 12.54 -12.13
C LEU A 290 -8.90 13.97 -12.53
N VAL A 291 -9.89 14.86 -12.59
CA VAL A 291 -9.69 16.27 -12.96
C VAL A 291 -10.15 17.24 -11.88
N SER A 292 -10.88 16.76 -10.86
CA SER A 292 -11.45 17.63 -9.84
C SER A 292 -11.38 17.04 -8.43
N VAL A 293 -10.61 17.70 -7.57
CA VAL A 293 -10.52 17.48 -6.13
C VAL A 293 -10.94 18.79 -5.45
N PRO A 294 -11.81 18.78 -4.42
CA PRO A 294 -12.28 20.00 -3.75
C PRO A 294 -11.25 20.54 -2.75
N THR A 295 -10.06 20.88 -3.25
CA THR A 295 -8.92 21.33 -2.45
C THR A 295 -9.13 22.71 -1.82
N GLU A 296 -10.09 23.50 -2.32
CA GLU A 296 -10.52 24.76 -1.72
C GLU A 296 -11.28 24.51 -0.40
N ARG A 297 -11.97 23.36 -0.30
CA ARG A 297 -12.68 22.93 0.92
C ARG A 297 -11.79 22.25 1.94
N PHE A 298 -10.50 22.04 1.63
CA PHE A 298 -9.61 21.43 2.62
C PHE A 298 -9.38 22.34 3.84
N GLY A 299 -9.70 23.63 3.73
CA GLY A 299 -9.71 24.60 4.82
C GLY A 299 -10.64 24.19 5.97
N ASP A 300 -11.71 23.45 5.64
CA ASP A 300 -12.71 22.99 6.60
C ASP A 300 -12.30 21.68 7.30
N PHE A 301 -11.31 20.95 6.79
CA PHE A 301 -10.79 19.75 7.44
C PHE A 301 -9.82 20.10 8.57
N ARG A 302 -10.33 20.12 9.80
CA ARG A 302 -9.54 20.50 10.99
C ARG A 302 -8.41 19.53 11.34
N CYS A 303 -8.46 18.29 10.85
CA CYS A 303 -7.52 17.24 11.20
C CYS A 303 -6.64 16.75 10.05
N LEU A 304 -6.77 17.29 8.83
CA LEU A 304 -6.07 16.79 7.65
C LEU A 304 -4.57 17.11 7.74
N GLU A 305 -3.74 16.10 8.04
CA GLU A 305 -2.30 16.24 8.23
C GLU A 305 -1.48 15.84 6.99
N ILE A 306 -1.99 14.89 6.19
CA ILE A 306 -1.26 14.35 5.03
C ILE A 306 -2.17 14.32 3.80
N PHE A 307 -1.70 14.92 2.72
CA PHE A 307 -2.33 14.83 1.40
C PHE A 307 -1.32 14.33 0.38
N LYS A 308 -1.68 13.26 -0.34
CA LYS A 308 -0.90 12.70 -1.43
C LYS A 308 -1.72 12.65 -2.70
N LEU A 309 -1.16 13.14 -3.78
CA LEU A 309 -1.72 13.07 -5.13
C LEU A 309 -0.62 12.59 -6.07
N LEU A 310 -0.65 11.31 -6.45
CA LEU A 310 0.43 10.67 -7.20
C LEU A 310 -0.11 10.07 -8.51
N ASN A 311 0.51 10.41 -9.65
CA ASN A 311 0.15 9.86 -10.96
C ASN A 311 -1.36 9.99 -11.28
N CYS A 312 -1.94 11.14 -10.94
CA CYS A 312 -3.32 11.48 -11.25
C CYS A 312 -3.43 12.30 -12.55
N GLY A 313 -4.67 12.51 -13.01
CA GLY A 313 -4.96 13.42 -14.11
C GLY A 313 -4.65 14.87 -13.73
N LYS A 314 -4.64 15.76 -14.75
CA LYS A 314 -4.44 17.21 -14.57
C LYS A 314 -5.57 17.77 -13.72
N ILE A 315 -5.30 17.98 -12.44
CA ILE A 315 -6.27 18.53 -11.50
C ILE A 315 -6.50 20.01 -11.80
N ASN A 316 -7.77 20.37 -11.96
CA ASN A 316 -8.22 21.75 -12.04
C ASN A 316 -8.67 22.18 -10.64
N SER A 317 -7.87 23.01 -9.98
CA SER A 317 -8.15 23.65 -8.70
C SER A 317 -7.86 25.14 -8.77
N GLU A 318 -8.65 25.95 -8.06
CA GLU A 318 -8.38 27.38 -7.92
C GLU A 318 -7.32 27.65 -6.84
N SER A 319 -7.34 26.87 -5.76
CA SER A 319 -6.35 26.93 -4.68
C SER A 319 -6.33 25.65 -3.84
N LEU A 320 -5.18 25.35 -3.26
CA LEU A 320 -5.04 24.35 -2.21
C LEU A 320 -4.96 25.04 -0.84
N THR A 321 -6.08 25.10 -0.14
CA THR A 321 -6.15 25.71 1.19
C THR A 321 -6.31 24.62 2.24
N ALA A 322 -5.31 24.40 3.10
CA ALA A 322 -5.35 23.36 4.12
C ALA A 322 -4.49 23.76 5.35
N PRO A 323 -5.06 24.45 6.36
CA PRO A 323 -4.29 25.01 7.47
C PRO A 323 -3.74 23.96 8.44
N SER A 324 -4.33 22.76 8.47
CA SER A 324 -3.91 21.63 9.31
C SER A 324 -2.86 20.73 8.64
N LEU A 325 -2.59 20.95 7.35
CA LEU A 325 -1.75 20.08 6.54
C LEU A 325 -0.29 20.22 6.93
N LYS A 326 0.35 19.10 7.27
CA LYS A 326 1.78 19.01 7.64
C LYS A 326 2.64 18.46 6.52
N LYS A 327 2.08 17.54 5.72
CA LYS A 327 2.80 16.87 4.64
C LYS A 327 2.01 16.86 3.34
N LEU A 328 2.63 17.36 2.28
CA LEU A 328 2.08 17.42 0.93
C LEU A 328 3.00 16.64 -0.03
N MET A 329 2.42 15.72 -0.79
CA MET A 329 3.12 14.97 -1.84
C MET A 329 2.33 15.09 -3.13
N LEU A 330 2.90 15.78 -4.12
CA LEU A 330 2.36 15.91 -5.46
C LEU A 330 3.32 15.21 -6.43
N ASP A 331 2.84 14.23 -7.17
CA ASP A 331 3.63 13.48 -8.16
C ASP A 331 2.86 13.32 -9.47
N GLY A 332 3.55 13.49 -10.59
CA GLY A 332 3.02 13.39 -11.94
C GLY A 332 2.37 14.69 -12.44
N SER A 333 1.25 14.58 -13.15
CA SER A 333 0.56 15.74 -13.71
C SER A 333 -0.40 16.37 -12.69
N CYS A 334 0.09 17.27 -11.85
CA CYS A 334 -0.70 17.97 -10.84
C CYS A 334 -1.63 19.08 -11.37
N GLY A 335 -1.70 19.30 -12.68
CA GLY A 335 -2.52 20.36 -13.29
C GLY A 335 -2.11 21.75 -12.77
N ASN A 336 -3.07 22.57 -12.37
CA ASN A 336 -2.82 23.90 -11.79
C ASN A 336 -2.85 23.92 -10.24
N LEU A 337 -2.84 22.74 -9.60
CA LEU A 337 -2.88 22.62 -8.14
C LEU A 337 -1.68 23.27 -7.42
N THR A 338 -0.56 23.39 -8.12
CA THR A 338 0.67 24.02 -7.62
C THR A 338 0.66 25.54 -7.71
N ASP A 339 -0.32 26.14 -8.36
CA ASP A 339 -0.30 27.57 -8.68
C ASP A 339 -0.60 28.42 -7.45
N ASN A 340 -1.40 27.93 -6.51
CA ASN A 340 -1.77 28.66 -5.30
C ASN A 340 -1.93 27.71 -4.11
N ILE A 341 -0.97 27.73 -3.18
CA ILE A 341 -0.92 26.85 -2.01
C ILE A 341 -0.92 27.67 -0.72
N GLN A 342 -1.99 27.51 0.06
CA GLN A 342 -2.25 28.21 1.32
C GLN A 342 -2.29 27.20 2.47
N CYS A 343 -1.12 26.74 2.92
CA CYS A 343 -0.98 25.69 3.93
C CYS A 343 -0.01 26.12 5.04
N CYS A 344 -0.52 26.83 6.05
CA CYS A 344 0.31 27.47 7.07
C CYS A 344 1.05 26.52 8.02
N SER A 345 0.58 25.28 8.17
CA SER A 345 1.23 24.25 9.01
C SER A 345 2.12 23.28 8.21
N LEU A 346 2.30 23.50 6.91
CA LEU A 346 3.01 22.57 6.05
C LEU A 346 4.50 22.58 6.38
N THR A 347 5.04 21.44 6.83
CA THR A 347 6.46 21.27 7.17
C THR A 347 7.22 20.55 6.08
N ASN A 348 6.61 19.59 5.38
CA ASN A 348 7.27 18.80 4.34
C ASN A 348 6.48 18.83 3.03
N PHE A 349 7.14 19.31 1.98
CA PHE A 349 6.56 19.38 0.64
C PHE A 349 7.43 18.64 -0.37
N PHE A 350 6.87 17.59 -0.96
CA PHE A 350 7.46 16.86 -2.08
C PHE A 350 6.66 17.15 -3.35
N LEU A 351 7.32 17.76 -4.32
CA LEU A 351 6.76 18.12 -5.61
C LEU A 351 7.55 17.42 -6.72
N THR A 352 6.94 16.42 -7.34
CA THR A 352 7.45 15.72 -8.52
C THR A 352 6.52 15.99 -9.70
N GLY A 353 7.03 16.61 -10.77
CA GLY A 353 6.21 17.03 -11.90
C GLY A 353 6.92 16.88 -13.23
N SER A 354 6.62 15.81 -13.97
CA SER A 354 7.18 15.60 -15.31
C SER A 354 6.66 16.60 -16.34
N SER A 355 5.46 17.16 -16.12
CA SER A 355 4.83 18.17 -16.99
C SER A 355 4.84 19.58 -16.41
N LEU A 356 5.40 19.79 -15.22
CA LEU A 356 5.46 21.10 -14.57
C LEU A 356 6.54 21.94 -15.26
N THR A 357 6.17 23.08 -15.83
CA THR A 357 7.10 23.96 -16.56
C THR A 357 7.65 25.11 -15.71
N SER A 358 6.84 25.64 -14.80
CA SER A 358 7.25 26.71 -13.90
C SER A 358 6.56 26.60 -12.54
N ILE A 359 7.19 27.18 -11.52
CA ILE A 359 6.65 27.29 -10.16
C ILE A 359 6.52 28.77 -9.81
N GLN A 360 5.38 29.19 -9.26
CA GLN A 360 5.13 30.57 -8.83
C GLN A 360 5.21 30.69 -7.30
N LEU A 361 6.42 30.77 -6.75
CA LEU A 361 6.65 30.79 -5.31
C LEU A 361 5.93 31.95 -4.60
N GLN A 362 5.77 33.09 -5.26
CA GLN A 362 5.02 34.24 -4.73
C GLN A 362 3.55 33.95 -4.41
N MET A 363 2.98 32.87 -4.96
CA MET A 363 1.61 32.46 -4.70
C MET A 363 1.50 31.44 -3.55
N TRP A 364 2.62 31.10 -2.91
CA TRP A 364 2.68 30.14 -1.81
C TRP A 364 2.76 30.85 -0.46
N ASN A 365 1.93 30.42 0.48
CA ASN A 365 1.97 30.85 1.87
C ASN A 365 2.26 29.66 2.78
N LEU A 366 3.56 29.41 3.01
CA LEU A 366 4.08 28.22 3.69
C LEU A 366 5.06 28.58 4.83
N PRO A 367 4.64 29.36 5.85
CA PRO A 367 5.53 29.86 6.90
C PRO A 367 6.17 28.79 7.77
N ALA A 368 5.58 27.58 7.86
CA ALA A 368 6.12 26.47 8.65
C ALA A 368 6.99 25.50 7.84
N LEU A 369 7.26 25.78 6.56
CA LEU A 369 7.96 24.85 5.67
C LEU A 369 9.39 24.61 6.14
N GLN A 370 9.76 23.34 6.33
CA GLN A 370 11.08 22.90 6.79
C GLN A 370 11.83 22.16 5.69
N GLU A 371 11.13 21.30 4.95
CA GLU A 371 11.69 20.49 3.87
C GLU A 371 10.93 20.72 2.56
N LEU A 372 11.68 21.09 1.52
CA LEU A 372 11.17 21.25 0.16
C LEU A 372 11.97 20.36 -0.80
N HIS A 373 11.30 19.42 -1.45
CA HIS A 373 11.86 18.59 -2.49
C HIS A 373 11.15 18.86 -3.81
N ILE A 374 11.89 19.34 -4.81
CA ILE A 374 11.41 19.59 -6.17
C ILE A 374 12.10 18.60 -7.12
N LYS A 375 11.28 17.91 -7.92
CA LYS A 375 11.71 17.02 -8.99
C LYS A 375 10.93 17.31 -10.27
N GLY A 376 11.58 17.69 -11.37
CA GLY A 376 10.82 18.09 -12.56
C GLY A 376 11.63 18.20 -13.84
N GLY A 377 11.61 17.15 -14.66
CA GLY A 377 12.38 17.12 -15.92
C GLY A 377 11.93 18.14 -16.98
N SER A 378 10.73 18.72 -16.84
CA SER A 378 10.25 19.79 -17.73
C SER A 378 10.32 21.19 -17.11
N LEU A 379 10.78 21.31 -15.87
CA LEU A 379 10.80 22.57 -15.14
C LEU A 379 11.88 23.47 -15.73
N THR A 380 11.50 24.65 -16.23
CA THR A 380 12.43 25.63 -16.83
C THR A 380 12.80 26.76 -15.88
N SER A 381 11.89 27.11 -14.97
CA SER A 381 12.11 28.18 -14.01
C SER A 381 11.37 27.95 -12.70
N ILE A 382 12.00 28.42 -11.62
CA ILE A 382 11.37 28.57 -10.32
C ILE A 382 11.23 30.09 -10.12
N GLY A 383 10.00 30.59 -10.00
CA GLY A 383 9.72 32.01 -9.88
C GLY A 383 10.29 32.61 -8.60
N GLN A 384 10.43 33.95 -8.58
CA GLN A 384 10.89 34.67 -7.41
C GLN A 384 9.97 34.43 -6.22
N SER A 385 10.56 34.23 -5.04
CA SER A 385 9.77 34.16 -3.84
C SER A 385 9.22 35.55 -3.49
N GLY A 386 7.90 35.68 -3.36
CA GLY A 386 7.28 36.89 -2.81
C GLY A 386 7.39 36.99 -1.29
N HIS A 387 7.89 35.93 -0.64
CA HIS A 387 7.86 35.74 0.81
C HIS A 387 9.14 35.06 1.32
N VAL A 388 9.45 35.24 2.60
CA VAL A 388 10.62 34.61 3.23
C VAL A 388 10.24 33.22 3.76
N PHE A 389 10.97 32.18 3.36
CA PHE A 389 10.85 30.85 3.95
C PHE A 389 11.70 30.76 5.22
N THR A 390 11.19 31.38 6.29
CA THR A 390 11.93 31.55 7.56
C THR A 390 12.35 30.25 8.24
N ASN A 391 11.64 29.16 7.99
CA ASN A 391 11.86 27.86 8.65
C ASN A 391 12.45 26.79 7.72
N LEU A 392 12.73 27.10 6.45
CA LEU A 392 13.21 26.09 5.50
C LEU A 392 14.65 25.73 5.81
N THR A 393 14.87 24.50 6.27
CA THR A 393 16.19 23.98 6.64
C THR A 393 16.78 23.06 5.58
N SER A 394 15.94 22.40 4.76
CA SER A 394 16.38 21.48 3.73
C SER A 394 15.72 21.74 2.37
N LEU A 395 16.55 21.95 1.36
CA LEU A 395 16.14 22.10 -0.04
C LEU A 395 16.79 21.02 -0.92
N THR A 396 15.96 20.27 -1.65
CA THR A 396 16.43 19.30 -2.63
C THR A 396 15.82 19.63 -3.99
N ILE A 397 16.67 19.81 -5.00
CA ILE A 397 16.26 19.97 -6.40
C ILE A 397 16.92 18.84 -7.19
N SER A 398 16.10 18.01 -7.84
CA SER A 398 16.59 16.80 -8.49
C SER A 398 15.93 16.52 -9.84
N TRP A 399 16.63 15.92 -10.81
CA TRP A 399 16.07 15.58 -12.13
C TRP A 399 15.38 16.77 -12.81
N CYS A 400 16.03 17.95 -12.76
CA CYS A 400 15.52 19.21 -13.31
C CYS A 400 16.35 19.62 -14.52
N ASP A 401 16.32 18.80 -15.58
CA ASP A 401 17.25 18.92 -16.72
C ASP A 401 17.10 20.22 -17.50
N LYS A 402 15.90 20.81 -17.54
CA LYS A 402 15.63 22.04 -18.28
C LYS A 402 15.71 23.31 -17.43
N LEU A 403 16.01 23.19 -16.14
CA LEU A 403 15.98 24.29 -15.19
C LEU A 403 17.19 25.18 -15.42
N SER A 404 17.00 26.26 -16.17
CA SER A 404 18.06 27.18 -16.58
C SER A 404 18.30 28.33 -15.59
N THR A 405 17.48 28.46 -14.56
CA THR A 405 17.68 29.47 -13.52
C THR A 405 17.03 29.03 -12.21
N ILE A 406 17.79 29.15 -11.13
CA ILE A 406 17.31 29.03 -9.74
C ILE A 406 17.32 30.41 -9.04
N ASP A 407 17.42 31.49 -9.83
CA ASP A 407 17.39 32.86 -9.34
C ASP A 407 16.06 33.13 -8.62
N GLY A 408 16.09 33.92 -7.55
CA GLY A 408 14.91 34.21 -6.73
C GLY A 408 14.52 33.13 -5.72
N LEU A 409 15.08 31.92 -5.76
CA LEU A 409 14.94 30.91 -4.69
C LEU A 409 16.11 30.97 -3.69
N LEU A 410 17.36 31.13 -4.17
CA LEU A 410 18.57 31.06 -3.32
C LEU A 410 19.06 32.41 -2.78
N GLU A 411 18.26 33.46 -2.78
CA GLU A 411 18.69 34.75 -2.25
C GLU A 411 18.61 34.77 -0.71
N LYS A 412 19.56 35.42 -0.04
CA LYS A 412 19.67 35.47 1.44
C LYS A 412 18.38 35.89 2.11
N GLU A 413 17.68 36.82 1.47
CA GLU A 413 16.44 37.39 1.96
C GLU A 413 15.32 36.35 2.05
N TYR A 414 15.40 35.26 1.30
CA TYR A 414 14.35 34.24 1.24
C TYR A 414 14.63 32.97 2.06
N LEU A 415 15.90 32.60 2.28
CA LEU A 415 16.28 31.34 2.94
C LEU A 415 17.21 31.53 4.16
N PRO A 416 16.78 32.25 5.22
CA PRO A 416 17.67 32.62 6.33
C PRO A 416 18.11 31.43 7.22
N ALA A 417 17.36 30.33 7.23
CA ALA A 417 17.57 29.18 8.11
C ALA A 417 18.04 27.91 7.36
N ILE A 418 18.47 28.03 6.11
CA ILE A 418 18.85 26.86 5.31
C ILE A 418 20.12 26.19 5.85
N GLU A 419 20.05 24.89 6.10
CA GLU A 419 21.14 24.08 6.65
C GLU A 419 21.63 23.02 5.65
N SER A 420 20.76 22.56 4.74
CA SER A 420 21.06 21.52 3.76
C SER A 420 20.54 21.88 2.36
N ILE A 421 21.42 21.80 1.37
CA ILE A 421 21.09 21.94 -0.05
C ILE A 421 21.58 20.74 -0.83
N THR A 422 20.72 20.19 -1.68
CA THR A 422 21.04 19.09 -2.59
C THR A 422 20.61 19.40 -4.02
N PHE A 423 21.56 19.35 -4.95
CA PHE A 423 21.33 19.35 -6.39
C PHE A 423 21.73 17.98 -6.98
N ALA A 424 20.80 17.35 -7.69
CA ALA A 424 20.96 15.98 -8.16
C ALA A 424 20.44 15.82 -9.58
N ASP A 425 21.25 15.37 -10.54
CA ASP A 425 20.77 15.12 -11.91
C ASP A 425 20.09 16.37 -12.52
N CYS A 426 20.70 17.55 -12.37
CA CYS A 426 20.21 18.80 -12.93
C CYS A 426 21.11 19.21 -14.10
N MET A 427 20.80 18.73 -15.31
CA MET A 427 21.70 18.82 -16.46
C MET A 427 22.05 20.25 -16.86
N SER A 428 21.07 21.14 -17.00
CA SER A 428 21.27 22.53 -17.43
C SER A 428 21.23 23.56 -16.30
N LEU A 429 21.60 23.16 -15.08
CA LEU A 429 21.58 24.04 -13.91
C LEU A 429 22.45 25.30 -14.12
N SER A 430 21.84 26.47 -13.99
CA SER A 430 22.51 27.78 -14.06
C SER A 430 21.94 28.79 -13.06
N MET A 431 22.71 29.81 -12.72
CA MET A 431 22.29 30.99 -11.96
C MET A 431 22.65 32.26 -12.73
N HIS A 432 21.77 33.26 -12.70
CA HIS A 432 21.89 34.54 -13.40
C HIS A 432 22.20 34.40 -14.91
N GLY A 433 21.72 33.31 -15.53
CA GLY A 433 21.99 32.99 -16.94
C GLY A 433 23.40 32.46 -17.20
N GLU A 434 24.23 32.29 -16.18
CA GLU A 434 25.55 31.67 -16.27
C GLU A 434 25.48 30.22 -15.78
N ARG A 435 26.20 29.31 -16.46
CA ARG A 435 26.35 27.90 -16.03
C ARG A 435 27.26 27.77 -14.80
N SER A 436 27.13 28.69 -13.86
CA SER A 436 27.94 28.82 -12.67
C SER A 436 27.03 29.21 -11.50
N ILE A 437 27.30 28.67 -10.32
CA ILE A 437 26.73 29.18 -9.07
C ILE A 437 27.80 30.08 -8.43
N PRO A 438 27.49 31.34 -8.08
CA PRO A 438 28.48 32.23 -7.49
C PRO A 438 28.99 31.70 -6.15
N GLY A 439 30.32 31.55 -5.99
CA GLY A 439 30.92 30.97 -4.78
C GLY A 439 30.57 31.68 -3.47
N HIS A 440 30.49 33.02 -3.51
CA HIS A 440 30.08 33.82 -2.36
C HIS A 440 28.69 33.47 -1.81
N LEU A 441 27.84 32.80 -2.62
CA LEU A 441 26.55 32.30 -2.18
C LEU A 441 26.69 31.36 -0.97
N TRP A 442 27.66 30.45 -1.01
CA TRP A 442 27.82 29.44 0.02
C TRP A 442 28.41 29.98 1.32
N SER A 443 29.42 30.85 1.20
CA SER A 443 30.16 31.38 2.35
C SER A 443 29.50 32.59 3.02
N SER A 444 28.85 33.46 2.24
CA SER A 444 28.37 34.77 2.74
C SER A 444 26.85 34.93 2.72
N THR A 445 26.18 34.38 1.70
CA THR A 445 24.72 34.44 1.56
C THR A 445 24.04 33.41 2.45
N LEU A 446 24.51 32.15 2.39
CA LEU A 446 23.93 31.00 3.09
C LEU A 446 24.82 30.54 4.26
N SER A 447 25.15 31.46 5.17
CA SER A 447 26.11 31.20 6.26
C SER A 447 25.71 30.10 7.25
N SER A 448 24.44 29.70 7.27
CA SER A 448 23.92 28.60 8.12
C SER A 448 24.08 27.22 7.49
N LEU A 449 24.54 27.15 6.23
CA LEU A 449 24.63 25.91 5.45
C LEU A 449 25.68 24.96 6.04
N GLN A 450 25.24 23.77 6.43
CA GLN A 450 26.08 22.71 7.01
C GLN A 450 26.29 21.54 6.03
N GLU A 451 25.38 21.37 5.08
CA GLU A 451 25.39 20.27 4.12
C GLU A 451 25.16 20.77 2.68
N LEU A 452 26.10 20.43 1.80
CA LEU A 452 26.01 20.70 0.36
C LEU A 452 26.26 19.41 -0.42
N GLN A 453 25.27 19.00 -1.20
CA GLN A 453 25.40 17.88 -2.13
C GLN A 453 25.14 18.35 -3.55
N ILE A 454 26.07 18.05 -4.47
CA ILE A 454 25.93 18.32 -5.90
C ILE A 454 26.40 17.09 -6.67
N HIS A 455 25.49 16.36 -7.29
CA HIS A 455 25.85 15.17 -8.05
C HIS A 455 25.14 15.08 -9.40
N PHE A 456 25.85 14.59 -10.42
CA PHE A 456 25.36 14.41 -11.79
C PHE A 456 24.84 15.72 -12.47
N CYS A 457 25.37 16.88 -12.10
CA CYS A 457 25.06 18.17 -12.76
C CYS A 457 26.07 18.44 -13.87
N TRP A 458 25.82 17.94 -15.09
CA TRP A 458 26.86 17.87 -16.13
C TRP A 458 27.24 19.21 -16.79
N ASP A 459 26.32 20.15 -16.99
CA ASP A 459 26.64 21.43 -17.65
C ASP A 459 27.18 22.50 -16.69
N LEU A 460 27.14 22.25 -15.38
CA LEU A 460 27.62 23.18 -14.35
C LEU A 460 29.14 23.35 -14.46
N VAL A 461 29.60 24.57 -14.70
CA VAL A 461 31.01 24.93 -14.97
C VAL A 461 31.75 25.38 -13.72
N SER A 462 31.09 26.06 -12.80
CA SER A 462 31.70 26.56 -11.56
C SER A 462 30.67 26.62 -10.44
N ILE A 463 31.10 26.42 -9.20
CA ILE A 463 30.31 26.76 -8.01
C ILE A 463 31.07 27.71 -7.08
N GLY A 464 32.11 28.38 -7.59
CA GLY A 464 33.16 28.98 -6.77
C GLY A 464 34.39 28.08 -6.66
N GLY A 465 35.35 28.50 -5.83
CA GLY A 465 36.55 27.74 -5.50
C GLY A 465 36.39 26.86 -4.26
N ALA A 466 37.40 26.06 -3.96
CA ALA A 466 37.44 25.25 -2.74
C ALA A 466 37.33 26.09 -1.45
N ASP A 467 37.83 27.32 -1.47
CA ASP A 467 37.74 28.26 -0.35
C ASP A 467 36.30 28.72 -0.09
N ASP A 468 35.47 28.87 -1.13
CA ASP A 468 34.08 29.32 -1.01
C ASP A 468 33.19 28.31 -0.26
N ILE A 469 33.52 27.02 -0.39
CA ILE A 469 32.81 25.94 0.29
C ILE A 469 33.54 25.47 1.55
N SER A 470 34.68 26.06 1.93
CA SER A 470 35.59 25.53 2.95
C SER A 470 34.94 25.37 4.35
N GLU A 471 34.06 26.29 4.72
CA GLU A 471 33.37 26.33 6.02
C GLU A 471 32.20 25.33 6.15
N ILE A 472 31.75 24.72 5.04
CA ILE A 472 30.61 23.79 5.03
C ILE A 472 31.05 22.44 5.62
N GLN A 473 30.39 21.95 6.67
CA GLN A 473 30.82 20.74 7.38
C GLN A 473 30.76 19.47 6.52
N ASN A 474 29.67 19.28 5.78
CA ASN A 474 29.43 18.11 4.94
C ASN A 474 29.34 18.54 3.47
N VAL A 475 30.32 18.16 2.65
CA VAL A 475 30.30 18.41 1.19
C VAL A 475 30.49 17.14 0.37
N TRP A 476 29.54 16.87 -0.54
CA TRP A 476 29.60 15.76 -1.48
C TRP A 476 29.39 16.30 -2.90
N ILE A 477 30.46 16.28 -3.70
CA ILE A 477 30.41 16.64 -5.12
C ILE A 477 30.92 15.46 -5.95
N GLU A 478 30.09 14.95 -6.86
CA GLU A 478 30.43 13.77 -7.67
C GLU A 478 29.83 13.88 -9.09
N ASP A 479 30.55 13.38 -10.08
CA ASP A 479 30.09 13.26 -11.47
C ASP A 479 29.54 14.54 -12.13
N CYS A 480 30.09 15.72 -11.79
CA CYS A 480 29.82 16.99 -12.47
C CYS A 480 30.88 17.27 -13.55
N ARG A 481 30.67 16.77 -14.77
CA ARG A 481 31.70 16.66 -15.82
C ARG A 481 32.40 17.96 -16.24
N ASN A 482 31.67 19.07 -16.30
CA ASN A 482 32.22 20.36 -16.74
C ASN A 482 32.68 21.26 -15.58
N LEU A 483 32.53 20.82 -14.33
CA LEU A 483 32.82 21.62 -13.16
C LEU A 483 34.35 21.82 -13.01
N LYS A 484 34.76 23.07 -12.95
CA LYS A 484 36.15 23.51 -12.79
C LYS A 484 36.37 24.06 -11.37
N GLY A 485 37.62 24.06 -10.93
CA GLY A 485 38.03 24.64 -9.64
C GLY A 485 37.85 23.73 -8.42
N ILE A 486 37.22 22.56 -8.59
CA ILE A 486 37.04 21.54 -7.55
C ILE A 486 37.44 20.17 -8.11
N GLU A 487 38.33 19.47 -7.40
CA GLU A 487 38.70 18.09 -7.71
C GLU A 487 37.58 17.12 -7.26
N GLN A 488 37.15 16.25 -8.16
CA GLN A 488 36.04 15.31 -7.92
C GLN A 488 36.52 13.85 -7.95
N PRO A 489 35.91 12.94 -7.15
CA PRO A 489 34.84 13.20 -6.20
C PRO A 489 35.35 13.91 -4.94
N LEU A 490 34.66 14.98 -4.53
CA LEU A 490 34.91 15.65 -3.26
C LEU A 490 33.94 15.08 -2.23
N LYS A 491 34.46 14.41 -1.19
CA LYS A 491 33.68 13.91 -0.06
C LYS A 491 34.33 14.40 1.23
N ARG A 492 33.66 15.29 1.95
CA ARG A 492 34.09 15.85 3.24
C ARG A 492 32.95 15.76 4.25
N GLY A 493 33.25 15.36 5.48
CA GLY A 493 32.27 15.23 6.55
C GLY A 493 31.68 13.82 6.66
N SER A 494 30.63 13.67 7.48
CA SER A 494 30.07 12.37 7.89
C SER A 494 28.64 12.17 7.36
N PHE A 495 28.47 12.08 6.04
CA PHE A 495 27.17 11.87 5.37
C PHE A 495 26.38 10.66 5.90
N PHE A 496 27.07 9.67 6.46
CA PHE A 496 26.49 8.37 6.80
C PHE A 496 26.18 8.17 8.30
N ILE A 497 26.41 9.16 9.18
CA ILE A 497 26.35 8.93 10.63
C ILE A 497 25.14 9.62 11.33
N ALA A 498 24.47 10.60 10.71
CA ALA A 498 23.42 11.40 11.38
C ALA A 498 22.02 11.35 10.72
N LYS A 499 21.49 10.17 10.41
CA LYS A 499 20.03 9.94 10.36
C LYS A 499 19.66 8.66 11.12
N LYS A 500 19.91 8.65 12.43
CA LYS A 500 19.34 7.64 13.34
C LYS A 500 18.55 8.33 14.45
N LYS A 501 17.25 8.01 14.45
CA LYS A 501 16.18 8.34 15.42
C LYS A 501 15.34 9.59 15.11
N GLU A 502 14.59 9.54 14.01
CA GLU A 502 13.15 9.53 14.24
C GLU A 502 12.76 8.08 14.48
N GLN A 503 12.38 7.76 15.72
CA GLN A 503 11.62 6.55 15.95
C GLN A 503 10.36 6.65 15.07
N PRO A 504 9.98 5.61 14.32
CA PRO A 504 8.65 5.58 13.76
C PRO A 504 7.71 5.74 14.96
N VAL A 505 6.97 6.84 15.03
CA VAL A 505 5.74 6.87 15.81
C VAL A 505 5.03 5.58 15.41
N LYS A 506 4.84 4.68 16.37
CA LYS A 506 4.03 3.48 16.19
C LYS A 506 2.61 3.94 15.89
N THR A 507 2.37 4.34 14.65
CA THR A 507 1.06 4.31 14.03
C THR A 507 0.96 2.91 13.46
N SER A 508 0.01 2.15 13.97
CA SER A 508 -0.38 0.85 13.44
C SER A 508 -0.90 1.03 12.01
N SER A 509 -0.01 1.09 11.03
CA SER A 509 -0.25 0.84 9.61
C SER A 509 1.08 0.96 8.85
N LYS A 510 1.88 -0.10 8.88
CA LYS A 510 3.01 -0.26 7.96
C LYS A 510 2.49 -0.83 6.66
N SER A 511 2.09 0.01 5.72
CA SER A 511 1.99 -0.36 4.31
C SER A 511 3.25 0.12 3.60
N VAL A 512 4.20 -0.79 3.44
CA VAL A 512 5.36 -0.64 2.54
C VAL A 512 4.87 -0.98 1.14
N TRP A 513 5.07 -0.10 0.16
CA TRP A 513 4.92 -0.45 -1.25
C TRP A 513 6.19 -0.04 -2.00
N CYS A 514 6.83 -1.05 -2.58
CA CYS A 514 7.99 -0.96 -3.45
C CYS A 514 7.64 -0.22 -4.74
N MET A 515 8.59 0.57 -5.23
CA MET A 515 8.58 1.10 -6.59
C MET A 515 8.74 -0.05 -7.60
N PRO A 516 8.09 -0.01 -8.78
CA PRO A 516 8.45 -0.88 -9.88
C PRO A 516 9.75 -0.39 -10.51
N THR A 517 10.80 -1.21 -10.48
CA THR A 517 11.92 -1.11 -11.42
C THR A 517 11.42 -1.59 -12.77
N GLY A 518 11.47 -0.72 -13.78
CA GLY A 518 11.17 -1.08 -15.16
C GLY A 518 12.36 -1.77 -15.81
N ASP A 519 12.07 -2.80 -16.60
CA ASP A 519 12.89 -3.18 -17.76
C ASP A 519 12.48 -2.31 -18.96
#